data_AF-A0A368QDM2-F1
#
_entry.id   AF-A0A368QDM2-F1
#
_cell.length_a   1.000
_cell.length_b   1.000
_cell.length_c   1.000
_cell.angle_alpha   90.00
_cell.angle_beta   90.00
_cell.angle_gamma   90.00
#
_symmetry.space_group_name_H-M   'P 1'
#
loop_
_entity.id
_entity.type
_entity.pdbx_description
1 polymer ?
#
loop_
_entity_poly.entity_id
_entity_poly.type
_entity_poly.pdbx_seq_one_letter_code
_entity_poly.pdbx_strand_id
1 'polypeptide(L)'
;MELIASQIMSSLECKFQCPFSVACWHKIGFHWNKAACIHDRLVLPRKTMQLPYFIEIFIVASWELWNLRNGKIFDGNRASIHLWTLKFKEQVVLQLHCVKDDFRPIVIQWLDSIL
;
A
#
# COMPACT_ATOMS: atom_id res chain seq x y z
N MET A 1 3.03 -15.36 6.18
CA MET A 1 2.21 -14.28 5.59
C MET A 1 0.87 -14.11 6.29
N GLU A 2 0.20 -15.17 6.74
CA GLU A 2 -1.10 -15.06 7.43
C GLU A 2 -1.06 -14.33 8.79
N LEU A 3 -0.02 -14.54 9.59
CA LEU A 3 0.20 -13.79 10.85
C LEU A 3 0.44 -12.29 10.62
N ILE A 4 1.09 -11.94 9.51
CA ILE A 4 1.32 -10.55 9.10
C ILE A 4 0.00 -9.92 8.62
N ALA A 5 -0.77 -10.64 7.81
CA ALA A 5 -2.10 -10.19 7.37
C ALA A 5 -3.05 -9.99 8.55
N SER A 6 -3.04 -10.90 9.55
CA SER A 6 -3.82 -10.80 10.79
C SER A 6 -3.44 -9.56 11.63
N GLN A 7 -2.14 -9.32 11.84
CA GLN A 7 -1.65 -8.18 12.62
C GLN A 7 -1.82 -6.83 11.87
N ILE A 8 -1.72 -6.85 10.54
CA ILE A 8 -2.06 -5.70 9.70
C ILE A 8 -3.54 -5.39 9.86
N MET A 9 -4.40 -6.40 9.79
CA MET A 9 -5.86 -6.26 9.77
C MET A 9 -6.44 -5.76 11.10
N SER A 10 -5.86 -6.14 12.23
CA SER A 10 -6.28 -5.65 13.57
C SER A 10 -5.85 -4.20 13.87
N SER A 11 -4.92 -3.63 13.10
CA SER A 11 -4.37 -2.28 13.33
C SER A 11 -4.74 -1.25 12.24
N LEU A 12 -5.69 -1.60 11.37
CA LEU A 12 -6.08 -0.80 10.18
C LEU A 12 -6.76 0.54 10.52
N GLU A 13 -7.52 0.64 11.61
CA GLU A 13 -8.36 1.83 11.87
C GLU A 13 -7.56 3.13 12.06
N CYS A 14 -6.41 3.08 12.74
CA CYS A 14 -5.55 4.25 12.96
C CYS A 14 -4.69 4.59 11.72
N LYS A 15 -4.45 3.63 10.82
CA LYS A 15 -3.49 3.77 9.71
C LYS A 15 -4.00 4.61 8.54
N PHE A 16 -5.30 4.83 8.37
CA PHE A 16 -5.83 5.55 7.19
C PHE A 16 -5.98 7.06 7.36
N GLN A 17 -5.93 7.58 8.59
CA GLN A 17 -6.47 8.91 8.86
C GLN A 17 -5.40 9.98 9.08
N CYS A 18 -4.16 9.60 9.37
CA CYS A 18 -3.10 10.60 9.54
C CYS A 18 -2.75 11.25 8.18
N PRO A 19 -2.42 12.56 8.14
CA PRO A 19 -2.14 13.27 6.89
C PRO A 19 -1.03 12.61 6.05
N PHE A 20 -0.01 12.07 6.71
CA PHE A 20 1.08 11.35 6.06
C PHE A 20 0.59 10.12 5.30
N SER A 21 -0.24 9.30 5.93
CA SER A 21 -0.78 8.09 5.32
C SER A 21 -1.71 8.42 4.16
N VAL A 22 -2.61 9.39 4.33
CA VAL A 22 -3.49 9.86 3.25
C VAL A 22 -2.68 10.29 2.03
N ALA A 23 -1.57 11.01 2.24
CA ALA A 23 -0.69 11.41 1.15
C ALA A 23 -0.01 10.23 0.45
N CYS A 24 0.41 9.20 1.19
CA CYS A 24 0.97 7.97 0.62
C CYS A 24 -0.07 7.24 -0.24
N TRP A 25 -1.30 7.10 0.25
CA TRP A 25 -2.39 6.48 -0.50
C TRP A 25 -2.75 7.25 -1.76
N HIS A 26 -2.85 8.58 -1.67
CA HIS A 26 -3.06 9.44 -2.85
C HIS A 26 -1.94 9.30 -3.88
N LYS A 27 -0.68 9.12 -3.46
CA LYS A 27 0.45 8.94 -4.36
C LYS A 27 0.30 7.71 -5.26
N ILE A 28 -0.38 6.65 -4.80
CA ILE A 28 -0.67 5.46 -5.59
C ILE A 28 -2.07 5.48 -6.22
N GLY A 29 -2.80 6.60 -6.16
CA GLY A 29 -4.15 6.75 -6.72
C GLY A 29 -5.28 6.16 -5.85
N PHE A 30 -4.99 5.79 -4.61
CA PHE A 30 -5.98 5.23 -3.69
C PHE A 30 -6.66 6.36 -2.93
N HIS A 31 -7.92 6.61 -3.24
CA HIS A 31 -8.73 7.63 -2.57
C HIS A 31 -9.69 6.98 -1.56
N TRP A 32 -9.54 7.34 -0.29
CA TRP A 32 -10.35 6.76 0.79
C TRP A 32 -11.51 7.67 1.19
N ASN A 33 -12.72 7.11 1.22
CA ASN A 33 -13.84 7.74 1.92
C ASN A 33 -13.68 7.53 3.44
N LYS A 34 -13.43 8.62 4.17
CA LYS A 34 -13.21 8.61 5.63
C LYS A 34 -14.42 8.09 6.42
N ALA A 35 -15.64 8.22 5.87
CA ALA A 35 -16.88 7.81 6.53
C ALA A 35 -17.26 6.35 6.25
N ALA A 36 -16.59 5.68 5.32
CA ALA A 36 -16.92 4.32 4.89
C ALA A 36 -16.18 3.26 5.70
N CYS A 37 -16.73 2.05 5.81
CA CYS A 37 -16.04 0.91 6.39
C CYS A 37 -14.91 0.42 5.46
N ILE A 38 -13.99 -0.41 5.97
CA ILE A 38 -12.83 -0.89 5.19
C ILE A 38 -13.24 -1.63 3.91
N HIS A 39 -14.34 -2.38 3.95
CA HIS A 39 -14.85 -3.10 2.77
C HIS A 39 -15.23 -2.11 1.67
N ASP A 40 -16.06 -1.13 1.99
CA ASP A 40 -16.51 -0.11 1.03
C ASP A 40 -15.35 0.75 0.51
N ARG A 41 -14.36 1.00 1.37
CA ARG A 41 -13.11 1.67 1.01
C ARG A 41 -12.32 0.90 -0.03
N LEU A 42 -12.33 -0.43 -0.02
CA LEU A 42 -11.60 -1.26 -0.98
C LEU A 42 -12.38 -1.53 -2.27
N VAL A 43 -13.72 -1.56 -2.20
CA VAL A 43 -14.57 -1.84 -3.37
C VAL A 43 -14.42 -0.78 -4.46
N LEU A 44 -14.45 0.50 -4.09
CA LEU A 44 -14.40 1.59 -5.07
C LEU A 44 -13.06 1.66 -5.82
N PRO A 45 -11.89 1.74 -5.15
CA PRO A 45 -10.59 1.80 -5.83
C PRO A 45 -10.31 0.55 -6.65
N ARG A 46 -10.75 -0.64 -6.19
CA ARG A 46 -10.64 -1.88 -6.96
C ARG A 46 -11.37 -1.77 -8.30
N LYS A 47 -12.58 -1.22 -8.31
CA LYS A 47 -13.38 -1.03 -9.53
C LYS A 47 -12.79 0.03 -10.46
N THR A 48 -12.26 1.12 -9.91
CA THR A 48 -11.77 2.25 -10.72
C THR A 48 -10.40 2.00 -11.31
N MET A 49 -9.48 1.40 -10.54
CA MET A 49 -8.09 1.23 -10.99
C MET A 49 -7.89 0.00 -11.88
N GLN A 50 -8.73 -1.04 -11.71
CA GLN A 50 -8.65 -2.29 -12.47
C GLN A 50 -7.24 -2.93 -12.50
N LEU A 51 -6.44 -2.64 -11.47
CA LEU A 51 -5.09 -3.18 -11.32
C LEU A 51 -5.15 -4.67 -10.99
N PRO A 52 -4.39 -5.51 -11.71
CA PRO A 52 -4.09 -6.86 -11.25
C PRO A 52 -3.48 -6.81 -9.86
N TYR A 53 -3.77 -7.83 -9.04
CA TYR A 53 -3.23 -7.96 -7.68
C TYR A 53 -3.55 -6.78 -6.75
N PHE A 54 -4.71 -6.15 -6.90
CA PHE A 54 -5.12 -4.98 -6.10
C PHE A 54 -5.01 -5.22 -4.59
N ILE A 55 -5.41 -6.41 -4.11
CA ILE A 55 -5.40 -6.71 -2.67
C ILE A 55 -3.96 -6.88 -2.17
N GLU A 56 -3.11 -7.52 -2.94
CA GLU A 56 -1.69 -7.71 -2.67
C GLU A 56 -0.96 -6.37 -2.64
N ILE A 57 -1.23 -5.51 -3.63
CA ILE A 57 -0.74 -4.12 -3.69
C ILE A 57 -1.17 -3.35 -2.44
N PHE A 58 -2.44 -3.46 -2.05
CA PHE A 58 -2.96 -2.83 -0.84
C PHE A 58 -2.28 -3.34 0.45
N ILE A 59 -2.03 -4.64 0.55
CA ILE A 59 -1.34 -5.25 1.69
C ILE A 59 0.10 -4.73 1.77
N VAL A 60 0.82 -4.69 0.64
CA VAL A 60 2.19 -4.17 0.57
C VAL A 60 2.25 -2.69 0.95
N ALA A 61 1.35 -1.86 0.42
CA ALA A 61 1.25 -0.45 0.78
C ALA A 61 1.01 -0.24 2.29
N SER A 62 0.10 -1.03 2.87
CA SER A 62 -0.21 -1.01 4.30
C SER A 62 0.97 -1.47 5.16
N TRP A 63 1.71 -2.47 4.69
CA TRP A 63 2.91 -3.00 5.34
C TRP A 63 4.02 -1.95 5.40
N GLU A 64 4.30 -1.27 4.29
CA GLU A 64 5.35 -0.24 4.26
C GLU A 64 5.01 1.00 5.10
N LEU A 65 3.73 1.36 5.21
CA LEU A 65 3.29 2.38 6.17
C LEU A 65 3.57 1.97 7.63
N TRP A 66 3.34 0.70 7.96
CA TRP A 66 3.62 0.17 9.29
C TRP A 66 5.12 0.12 9.57
N ASN A 67 5.94 -0.33 8.61
CA ASN A 67 7.40 -0.33 8.72
C ASN A 67 7.96 1.07 8.98
N LEU A 68 7.51 2.08 8.22
CA LEU A 68 7.95 3.47 8.44
C LEU A 68 7.53 4.03 9.78
N ARG A 69 6.31 3.75 10.22
CA ARG A 69 5.84 4.15 11.55
C ARG A 69 6.72 3.54 12.64
N ASN A 70 7.02 2.25 12.53
CA ASN A 70 7.83 1.54 13.51
C ASN A 70 9.28 2.02 13.49
N GLY A 71 9.90 2.20 12.32
CA GLY A 71 11.25 2.75 12.21
C GLY A 71 11.34 4.17 12.79
N LYS A 72 10.30 4.98 12.68
CA LYS A 72 10.24 6.29 13.36
C LYS A 72 10.20 6.16 14.89
N ILE A 73 9.43 5.21 15.42
CA ILE A 73 9.22 5.02 16.87
C ILE A 73 10.45 4.38 17.52
N PHE A 74 11.02 3.33 16.91
CA PHE A 74 12.07 2.52 17.51
C PHE A 74 13.48 2.98 17.13
N ASP A 75 13.67 3.48 15.90
CA ASP A 75 15.00 3.82 15.38
C ASP A 75 15.20 5.32 15.16
N GLY A 76 14.18 6.15 15.42
CA GLY A 76 14.22 7.60 15.16
C GLY A 76 14.30 7.97 13.67
N ASN A 77 14.00 7.02 12.77
CA ASN A 77 14.10 7.23 11.33
C ASN A 77 13.11 8.30 10.83
N ARG A 78 13.53 9.07 9.82
CA ARG A 78 12.65 10.03 9.16
C ARG A 78 11.71 9.31 8.19
N ALA A 79 10.41 9.48 8.40
CA ALA A 79 9.40 9.06 7.44
C ALA A 79 9.21 10.15 6.37
N SER A 80 9.26 9.77 5.10
CA SER A 80 8.94 10.65 3.96
C SER A 80 8.12 9.87 2.94
N ILE A 81 7.31 10.59 2.15
CA ILE A 81 6.51 9.98 1.08
C ILE A 81 7.44 9.34 0.05
N HIS A 82 8.56 9.98 -0.28
CA HIS A 82 9.55 9.44 -1.20
C HIS A 82 10.13 8.09 -0.72
N LEU A 83 10.53 8.00 0.56
CA LEU A 83 11.06 6.76 1.13
C LEU A 83 9.99 5.66 1.14
N TRP A 84 8.74 6.01 1.47
CA TRP A 84 7.63 5.08 1.39
C TRP A 84 7.41 4.57 -0.04
N THR A 85 7.39 5.46 -1.04
CA THR A 85 7.20 5.10 -2.45
C THR A 85 8.32 4.18 -2.95
N LEU A 86 9.58 4.43 -2.58
CA LEU A 86 10.70 3.58 -2.95
C LEU A 86 10.54 2.16 -2.39
N LYS A 87 10.35 2.04 -1.07
CA LYS A 87 10.19 0.73 -0.40
C LYS A 87 8.95 -0.02 -0.91
N PHE A 88 7.86 0.70 -1.15
CA PHE A 88 6.65 0.15 -1.72
C PHE A 88 6.91 -0.47 -3.11
N LYS A 89 7.59 0.26 -4.01
CA LYS A 89 7.94 -0.25 -5.34
C LYS A 89 8.81 -1.51 -5.25
N GLU A 90 9.85 -1.49 -4.43
CA GLU A 90 10.74 -2.64 -4.21
C GLU A 90 9.95 -3.88 -3.79
N GLN A 91 9.03 -3.74 -2.82
CA GLN A 91 8.21 -4.85 -2.36
C GLN A 91 7.23 -5.35 -3.41
N VAL A 92 6.57 -4.47 -4.18
CA VAL A 92 5.67 -4.91 -5.26
C VAL A 92 6.46 -5.67 -6.34
N VAL A 93 7.63 -5.19 -6.74
CA VAL A 93 8.49 -5.89 -7.71
C VAL A 93 8.89 -7.28 -7.21
N LEU A 94 9.27 -7.39 -5.94
CA LEU A 94 9.56 -8.69 -5.31
C LEU A 94 8.35 -9.63 -5.34
N GLN A 95 7.15 -9.14 -5.02
CA GLN A 95 5.93 -9.95 -5.10
C GLN A 95 5.61 -10.36 -6.54
N LEU A 96 5.87 -9.50 -7.52
CA LEU A 96 5.67 -9.82 -8.93
C LEU A 96 6.55 -10.98 -9.39
N HIS A 97 7.75 -11.17 -8.85
CA HIS A 97 8.58 -12.35 -9.15
C HIS A 97 7.95 -13.68 -8.72
N CYS A 98 7.02 -13.65 -7.76
CA CYS A 98 6.34 -14.84 -7.23
C CYS A 98 5.04 -15.20 -7.97
N VAL A 99 4.61 -14.41 -8.95
CA VAL A 99 3.34 -14.61 -9.67
C VAL A 99 3.59 -14.77 -11.18
N LYS A 100 2.60 -15.35 -11.88
CA LYS A 100 2.64 -15.57 -13.34
C LYS A 100 2.84 -14.25 -14.10
N ASP A 101 3.57 -14.31 -15.21
CA ASP A 101 4.03 -13.13 -15.94
C ASP A 101 2.94 -12.32 -16.66
N ASP A 102 1.76 -12.90 -16.86
CA ASP A 102 0.70 -12.34 -17.73
C ASP A 102 0.30 -10.90 -17.37
N PHE A 103 0.40 -10.52 -16.09
CA PHE A 103 0.01 -9.21 -15.59
C PHE A 103 1.19 -8.34 -15.12
N ARG A 104 2.42 -8.88 -15.12
CA ARG A 104 3.62 -8.15 -14.68
C ARG A 104 3.82 -6.84 -15.44
N PRO A 105 3.73 -6.79 -16.79
CA PRO A 105 3.99 -5.55 -17.54
C PRO A 105 3.06 -4.41 -17.14
N ILE A 106 1.78 -4.72 -16.92
CA ILE A 106 0.76 -3.74 -16.52
C ILE A 106 1.09 -3.15 -15.14
N VAL A 107 1.48 -3.99 -14.19
CA VAL A 107 1.82 -3.52 -12.83
C VAL A 107 3.13 -2.72 -12.84
N ILE A 108 4.15 -3.14 -13.60
CA ILE A 108 5.41 -2.38 -13.73
C ILE A 108 5.17 -1.01 -14.36
N GLN A 109 4.41 -0.94 -15.46
CA GLN A 109 4.05 0.33 -16.10
C GLN A 109 3.31 1.27 -15.12
N TRP A 110 2.39 0.72 -14.33
CA TRP A 110 1.71 1.48 -13.29
C TRP A 110 2.68 1.96 -12.21
N LEU A 111 3.58 1.10 -11.72
CA LEU A 111 4.60 1.50 -10.75
C LEU A 111 5.42 2.67 -11.29
N ASP A 112 5.89 2.63 -12.53
CA ASP A 112 6.69 3.70 -13.12
C ASP A 112 5.97 5.06 -13.14
N SER A 113 4.65 5.07 -13.33
CA SER A 113 3.84 6.30 -13.25
C SER A 113 3.74 6.94 -11.86
N ILE A 114 4.08 6.19 -10.80
CA ILE A 114 3.95 6.66 -9.41
C ILE A 114 5.18 7.48 -8.97
N LEU A 115 6.34 7.44 -9.66
CA LEU A 115 7.53 8.18 -9.25
C LEU A 115 7.41 9.68 -9.50
#